data_AF-A0A6N7XNS3-F1
#
_entry.id   AF-A0A6N7XNS3-F1
#
_cell.length_a   1.000
_cell.length_b   1.000
_cell.length_c   1.000
_cell.angle_alpha   90.00
_cell.angle_beta   90.00
_cell.angle_gamma   90.00
#
_symmetry.space_group_name_H-M   'P 1'
#
loop_
_entity.id
_entity.type
_entity.pdbx_description
1 polymer ?
#
loop_
_entity_poly.entity_id
_entity_poly.type
_entity_poly.pdbx_seq_one_letter_code
_entity_poly.pdbx_strand_id
1 'polypeptide(L)'
;MFKHASHAHAGRGGVAGRILVALGSALSLLCVLALAMPSAALAEGIQVNVRVPVSVTVTGDQPAPAQTFAFVMSPTEDEVLAPAQSTVSITGAGTAYFDLTLDGVGLHTYTVKQVSADASGWTYDTQVFEVRVYAMWDDAAQALRATVVVEDSQRLKSDGCVFSNAYDAPSRPVPSGETPSKPTSKTTPKTGVSSVVSSLRLPKTGDASSSAWVGIGLLALAAIAVGMVLRRCRGDGGEV
;
A
#
# COMPACT_ATOMS: atom_id res chain seq x y z
N MET A 1 -44.45 96.16 36.05
CA MET A 1 -44.58 96.35 37.52
C MET A 1 -44.29 95.02 38.21
N PHE A 2 -43.24 95.03 39.03
CA PHE A 2 -42.75 94.04 40.00
C PHE A 2 -43.62 92.81 40.35
N LYS A 3 -42.99 91.63 40.37
CA LYS A 3 -42.51 91.05 41.65
C LYS A 3 -41.52 89.88 41.46
N HIS A 4 -40.50 89.92 42.30
CA HIS A 4 -39.40 88.97 42.45
C HIS A 4 -39.82 87.72 43.28
N ALA A 5 -39.22 86.59 42.89
CA ALA A 5 -38.68 85.47 43.70
C ALA A 5 -39.57 84.67 44.68
N SER A 6 -39.46 83.34 44.57
CA SER A 6 -39.45 82.44 45.73
C SER A 6 -38.38 81.36 45.58
N HIS A 7 -37.86 80.99 46.75
CA HIS A 7 -36.62 80.30 47.09
C HIS A 7 -36.64 78.76 46.95
N ALA A 8 -35.41 78.21 46.94
CA ALA A 8 -35.00 76.87 47.42
C ALA A 8 -35.41 75.65 46.55
N HIS A 9 -34.58 74.62 46.34
CA HIS A 9 -33.82 73.89 47.34
C HIS A 9 -32.69 73.07 46.68
N ALA A 10 -31.57 72.93 47.37
CA ALA A 10 -30.45 72.09 46.97
C ALA A 10 -30.86 70.61 46.86
N GLY A 11 -30.53 69.98 45.73
CA GLY A 11 -30.65 68.55 45.47
C GLY A 11 -29.28 67.94 45.24
N ARG A 12 -28.63 67.55 46.33
CA ARG A 12 -27.40 66.75 46.37
C ARG A 12 -27.73 65.33 45.91
N GLY A 13 -27.40 64.98 44.67
CA GLY A 13 -27.36 63.61 44.15
C GLY A 13 -26.16 63.53 43.22
N GLY A 14 -25.05 62.91 43.60
CA GLY A 14 -24.96 61.49 43.86
C GLY A 14 -24.22 60.89 42.67
N VAL A 15 -22.90 60.86 42.75
CA VAL A 15 -21.97 60.34 41.71
C VAL A 15 -22.12 58.81 41.50
N ALA A 16 -23.18 58.21 42.03
CA ALA A 16 -23.45 56.76 42.03
C ALA A 16 -24.22 56.25 40.80
N GLY A 17 -24.36 57.05 39.73
CA GLY A 17 -25.10 56.65 38.52
C GLY A 17 -24.25 56.21 37.32
N ARG A 18 -22.90 56.24 37.42
CA ARG A 18 -22.03 56.07 36.25
C ARG A 18 -21.28 54.73 36.15
N ILE A 19 -21.53 53.78 37.05
CA ILE A 19 -20.81 52.48 37.03
C ILE A 19 -21.66 51.32 36.52
N LEU A 20 -22.99 51.45 36.39
CA LEU A 20 -23.86 50.34 35.99
C LEU A 20 -24.14 50.20 34.48
N VAL A 21 -23.67 51.13 33.64
CA VAL A 21 -23.88 51.06 32.18
C VAL A 21 -22.67 50.49 31.44
N ALA A 22 -21.50 50.43 32.09
CA ALA A 22 -20.26 49.96 31.44
C ALA A 22 -20.18 48.43 31.27
N LEU A 23 -20.79 47.65 32.18
CA LEU A 23 -20.67 46.17 32.15
C LEU A 23 -21.56 45.51 31.08
N GLY A 24 -22.71 46.10 30.75
CA GLY A 24 -23.57 45.60 29.66
C GLY A 24 -23.00 45.90 28.28
N SER A 25 -22.28 47.02 28.13
CA SER A 25 -21.67 47.42 26.85
C SER A 25 -20.49 46.52 26.47
N ALA A 26 -19.69 46.09 27.44
CA ALA A 26 -18.55 45.20 27.19
C ALA A 26 -18.99 43.78 26.82
N LEU A 27 -20.05 43.25 27.44
CA LEU A 27 -20.60 41.93 27.09
C LEU A 27 -21.33 41.96 25.74
N SER A 28 -22.03 43.05 25.41
CA SER A 28 -22.67 43.23 24.12
C SER A 28 -21.65 43.39 22.98
N LEU A 29 -20.56 44.13 23.18
CA LEU A 29 -19.48 44.26 22.19
C LEU A 29 -18.73 42.92 22.01
N LEU A 30 -18.55 42.14 23.08
CA LEU A 30 -17.95 40.80 23.03
C LEU A 30 -18.85 39.79 22.28
N CYS A 31 -20.18 39.85 22.45
CA CYS A 31 -21.12 39.02 21.70
C CYS A 31 -21.19 39.38 20.21
N VAL A 32 -21.13 40.67 19.86
CA VAL A 32 -21.09 41.10 18.46
C VAL A 32 -19.75 40.74 17.79
N LEU A 33 -18.64 40.79 18.53
CA LEU A 33 -17.33 40.33 18.05
C LEU A 33 -17.27 38.80 17.86
N ALA A 34 -18.00 38.03 18.68
CA ALA A 34 -18.10 36.57 18.53
C ALA A 34 -18.99 36.15 17.34
N LEU A 35 -20.00 36.96 16.96
CA LEU A 35 -20.86 36.72 15.79
C LEU A 35 -20.25 37.22 14.47
N ALA A 36 -19.20 38.05 14.54
CA ALA A 36 -18.47 38.56 13.38
C ALA A 36 -17.24 37.72 13.00
N MET A 37 -16.97 36.61 13.72
CA MET A 37 -16.06 35.61 13.19
C MET A 37 -16.77 34.96 12.01
N PRO A 38 -16.24 35.05 10.76
CA PRO A 38 -16.69 34.13 9.73
C PRO A 38 -16.52 32.75 10.34
N SER A 39 -17.58 31.94 10.33
CA SER A 39 -17.41 30.53 10.60
C SER A 39 -16.29 30.10 9.66
N ALA A 40 -15.11 29.81 10.23
CA ALA A 40 -14.19 28.90 9.58
C ALA A 40 -14.94 27.58 9.62
N ALA A 41 -15.93 27.45 8.73
CA ALA A 41 -16.35 26.16 8.26
C ALA A 41 -15.04 25.55 7.81
N LEU A 42 -14.53 24.62 8.59
CA LEU A 42 -13.60 23.65 8.07
C LEU A 42 -14.38 23.04 6.92
N ALA A 43 -14.13 23.52 5.71
CA ALA A 43 -14.53 22.80 4.54
C ALA A 43 -13.81 21.47 4.72
N GLU A 44 -14.53 20.43 5.14
CA GLU A 44 -14.14 19.08 4.79
C GLU A 44 -14.15 19.09 3.26
N GLY A 45 -12.99 19.44 2.70
CA GLY A 45 -12.77 19.37 1.27
C GLY A 45 -13.11 17.95 0.86
N ILE A 46 -13.83 17.80 -0.25
CA ILE A 46 -14.17 16.48 -0.75
C ILE A 46 -12.86 15.80 -1.11
N GLN A 47 -12.48 14.80 -0.34
CA GLN A 47 -11.22 14.08 -0.48
C GLN A 47 -11.47 12.63 -0.89
N VAL A 48 -10.50 12.04 -1.57
CA VAL A 48 -10.44 10.60 -1.83
C VAL A 48 -9.11 10.05 -1.36
N ASN A 49 -9.17 8.97 -0.57
CA ASN A 49 -8.00 8.21 -0.16
C ASN A 49 -7.70 7.13 -1.20
N VAL A 50 -6.46 7.09 -1.66
CA VAL A 50 -5.99 6.17 -2.69
C VAL A 50 -4.87 5.32 -2.10
N ARG A 51 -4.90 4.02 -2.39
CA ARG A 51 -3.87 3.07 -1.99
C ARG A 51 -3.14 2.52 -3.20
N VAL A 52 -1.83 2.69 -3.22
CA VAL A 52 -0.96 2.14 -4.27
C VAL A 52 -0.21 0.94 -3.70
N PRO A 53 -0.47 -0.29 -4.17
CA PRO A 53 0.21 -1.49 -3.67
C PRO A 53 1.67 -1.54 -4.12
N VAL A 54 2.53 -1.95 -3.18
CA VAL A 54 3.95 -2.24 -3.41
C VAL A 54 4.25 -3.63 -2.88
N SER A 55 4.76 -4.50 -3.73
CA SER A 55 5.03 -5.89 -3.41
C SER A 55 6.50 -6.23 -3.58
N VAL A 56 6.98 -7.13 -2.73
CA VAL A 56 8.34 -7.70 -2.80
C VAL A 56 8.25 -9.18 -3.05
N THR A 57 9.01 -9.64 -4.04
CA THR A 57 9.39 -11.04 -4.21
C THR A 57 10.87 -11.20 -3.87
N VAL A 58 11.21 -12.37 -3.33
CA VAL A 58 12.60 -12.71 -3.00
C VAL A 58 12.93 -14.12 -3.48
N THR A 59 14.02 -14.26 -4.21
CA THR A 59 14.58 -15.55 -4.64
C THR A 59 15.88 -15.88 -3.89
N GLY A 60 16.18 -17.17 -3.69
CA GLY A 60 17.39 -17.64 -3.01
C GLY A 60 17.16 -18.14 -1.58
N ASP A 61 18.20 -18.68 -0.95
CA ASP A 61 18.16 -19.23 0.41
C ASP A 61 18.34 -18.12 1.45
N GLN A 62 17.22 -17.47 1.80
CA GLN A 62 17.21 -16.23 2.58
C GLN A 62 17.76 -16.44 4.00
N PRO A 63 18.60 -15.52 4.51
CA PRO A 63 19.07 -15.58 5.88
C PRO A 63 17.95 -15.29 6.89
N ALA A 64 18.10 -15.80 8.12
CA ALA A 64 17.31 -15.39 9.26
C ALA A 64 18.15 -14.48 10.18
N PRO A 65 17.64 -13.30 10.60
CA PRO A 65 16.33 -12.74 10.28
C PRO A 65 16.22 -12.25 8.82
N ALA A 66 14.99 -12.19 8.32
CA ALA A 66 14.71 -11.72 6.97
C ALA A 66 15.11 -10.25 6.80
N GLN A 67 15.56 -9.91 5.58
CA GLN A 67 15.92 -8.55 5.20
C GLN A 67 14.69 -7.64 5.15
N THR A 68 14.86 -6.38 5.57
CA THR A 68 13.87 -5.32 5.35
C THR A 68 14.25 -4.50 4.12
N PHE A 69 13.30 -4.31 3.22
CA PHE A 69 13.41 -3.49 2.02
C PHE A 69 12.59 -2.21 2.22
N ALA A 70 13.13 -1.08 1.77
CA ALA A 70 12.46 0.21 1.83
C ALA A 70 12.17 0.72 0.42
N PHE A 71 11.04 1.41 0.27
CA PHE A 71 10.56 1.95 -0.99
C PHE A 71 10.18 3.41 -0.79
N VAL A 72 10.50 4.23 -1.78
CA VAL A 72 10.20 5.66 -1.77
C VAL A 72 9.22 5.96 -2.90
N MET A 73 8.17 6.70 -2.57
CA MET A 73 7.30 7.33 -3.55
C MET A 73 7.63 8.82 -3.61
N SER A 74 7.85 9.34 -4.82
CA SER A 74 8.20 10.74 -5.05
C SER A 74 7.32 11.34 -6.14
N PRO A 75 6.82 12.58 -5.97
CA PRO A 75 6.16 13.29 -7.05
C PRO A 75 7.12 13.48 -8.24
N THR A 76 6.59 13.50 -9.46
CA THR A 76 7.37 13.93 -10.64
C THR A 76 7.64 15.44 -10.58
N GLU A 77 8.52 15.94 -11.45
CA GLU A 77 8.88 17.37 -11.48
C GLU A 77 7.67 18.29 -11.70
N ASP A 78 6.70 17.85 -12.51
CA ASP A 78 5.46 18.59 -12.77
C ASP A 78 4.39 18.41 -11.68
N GLU A 79 4.63 17.53 -10.69
CA GLU A 79 3.67 17.22 -9.64
C GLU A 79 3.97 18.03 -8.38
N VAL A 80 3.00 18.83 -7.95
CA VAL A 80 3.13 19.71 -6.77
C VAL A 80 2.65 19.02 -5.48
N LEU A 81 1.76 18.03 -5.60
CA LEU A 81 1.22 17.33 -4.45
C LEU A 81 2.21 16.29 -3.93
N ALA A 82 2.76 16.52 -2.74
CA ALA A 82 3.56 15.51 -2.06
C ALA A 82 2.66 14.39 -1.50
N PRO A 83 3.11 13.13 -1.53
CA PRO A 83 2.35 12.05 -0.91
C PRO A 83 2.33 12.16 0.61
N ALA A 84 1.21 11.78 1.22
CA ALA A 84 1.06 11.74 2.68
C ALA A 84 2.09 10.81 3.35
N GLN A 85 2.46 9.74 2.65
CA GLN A 85 3.53 8.83 3.04
C GLN A 85 4.53 8.67 1.89
N SER A 86 5.76 9.11 2.10
CA SER A 86 6.81 9.02 1.07
C SER A 86 7.66 7.76 1.18
N THR A 87 7.53 6.97 2.27
CA THR A 87 8.33 5.75 2.47
C THR A 87 7.51 4.63 3.11
N VAL A 88 7.67 3.41 2.59
CA VAL A 88 7.13 2.16 3.15
C VAL A 88 8.25 1.13 3.23
N SER A 89 8.13 0.18 4.16
CA SER A 89 9.09 -0.92 4.32
C SER A 89 8.40 -2.27 4.38
N ILE A 90 9.03 -3.29 3.82
CA ILE A 90 8.55 -4.68 3.80
C ILE A 90 9.69 -5.59 4.27
N THR A 91 9.42 -6.45 5.24
CA THR A 91 10.39 -7.46 5.72
C THR A 91 10.12 -8.80 5.02
N GLY A 92 11.12 -9.33 4.32
CA GLY A 92 10.97 -10.51 3.47
C GLY A 92 10.09 -10.24 2.24
N ALA A 93 9.41 -11.28 1.77
CA ALA A 93 8.39 -11.16 0.73
C ALA A 93 7.05 -10.71 1.32
N GLY A 94 6.31 -9.86 0.61
CA GLY A 94 5.06 -9.32 1.12
C GLY A 94 4.53 -8.15 0.30
N THR A 95 3.51 -7.47 0.84
CA THR A 95 2.91 -6.30 0.22
C THR A 95 2.63 -5.23 1.27
N ALA A 96 2.94 -3.97 0.93
CA ALA A 96 2.58 -2.76 1.66
C ALA A 96 1.85 -1.81 0.72
N TYR A 97 1.42 -0.66 1.24
CA TYR A 97 0.66 0.34 0.48
C TYR A 97 1.20 1.73 0.76
N PHE A 98 1.33 2.54 -0.29
CA PHE A 98 1.40 3.99 -0.13
C PHE A 98 -0.03 4.54 -0.06
N ASP A 99 -0.31 5.33 0.97
CA ASP A 99 -1.56 6.07 1.11
C ASP A 99 -1.40 7.50 0.54
N LEU A 100 -2.37 7.89 -0.28
CA LEU A 100 -2.50 9.21 -0.89
C LEU A 100 -3.85 9.81 -0.51
N THR A 101 -3.88 11.12 -0.26
CA THR A 101 -5.12 11.87 -0.08
C THR A 101 -5.18 12.95 -1.14
N LEU A 102 -6.22 12.91 -1.98
CA LEU A 102 -6.45 13.89 -3.05
C LEU A 102 -7.68 14.71 -2.70
N ASP A 103 -7.60 16.03 -2.83
CA ASP A 103 -8.65 16.99 -2.47
C ASP A 103 -9.29 17.70 -3.67
N GLY A 104 -8.99 17.24 -4.88
CA GLY A 104 -9.50 17.81 -6.11
C GLY A 104 -9.44 16.84 -7.29
N VAL A 105 -10.09 17.25 -8.38
CA VAL A 105 -9.97 16.55 -9.67
C VAL A 105 -8.63 16.86 -10.31
N GLY A 106 -8.03 15.87 -10.97
CA GLY A 106 -6.73 16.03 -11.57
C GLY A 106 -6.04 14.71 -11.92
N LEU A 107 -4.95 14.84 -12.67
CA LEU A 107 -3.98 13.77 -12.85
C LEU A 107 -2.81 14.05 -11.92
N HIS A 108 -2.51 13.09 -11.06
CA HIS A 108 -1.35 13.13 -10.18
C HIS A 108 -0.32 12.08 -10.58
N THR A 109 0.94 12.48 -10.77
CA THR A 109 2.00 11.58 -11.26
C THR A 109 3.14 11.44 -10.26
N TYR A 110 3.50 10.19 -9.98
CA TYR A 110 4.54 9.82 -9.02
C TYR A 110 5.48 8.77 -9.60
N THR A 111 6.64 8.63 -8.97
CA THR A 111 7.57 7.52 -9.17
C THR A 111 7.70 6.71 -7.90
N VAL A 112 7.79 5.39 -8.02
CA VAL A 112 8.11 4.49 -6.90
C VAL A 112 9.42 3.78 -7.19
N LYS A 113 10.35 3.82 -6.23
CA LYS A 113 11.67 3.18 -6.32
C LYS A 113 12.01 2.41 -5.06
N GLN A 114 12.73 1.31 -5.23
CA GLN A 114 13.37 0.63 -4.13
C GLN A 114 14.64 1.38 -3.69
N VAL A 115 14.88 1.45 -2.39
CA VAL A 115 16.12 1.98 -1.81
C VAL A 115 17.16 0.86 -1.75
N SER A 116 18.32 1.05 -2.40
CA SER A 116 19.46 0.15 -2.23
C SER A 116 20.07 0.35 -0.84
N ALA A 117 20.39 -0.76 -0.17
CA ALA A 117 21.11 -0.75 1.10
C ALA A 117 22.46 -1.48 1.02
N ASP A 118 22.85 -1.95 -0.18
CA ASP A 118 24.11 -2.66 -0.45
C ASP A 118 24.45 -3.76 0.55
N ALA A 119 23.42 -4.45 1.06
CA ALA A 119 23.58 -5.54 2.01
C ALA A 119 24.29 -6.73 1.35
N SER A 120 25.27 -7.31 2.04
CA SER A 120 26.07 -8.43 1.50
C SER A 120 25.19 -9.60 1.07
N GLY A 121 25.42 -10.11 -0.14
CA GLY A 121 24.67 -11.23 -0.72
C GLY A 121 23.31 -10.83 -1.33
N TRP A 122 22.86 -9.58 -1.16
CA TRP A 122 21.59 -9.12 -1.71
C TRP A 122 21.76 -8.38 -3.03
N THR A 123 20.92 -8.73 -3.99
CA THR A 123 20.69 -7.96 -5.22
C THR A 123 19.33 -7.28 -5.11
N TYR A 124 19.34 -5.95 -5.18
CA TYR A 124 18.15 -5.11 -5.08
C TYR A 124 17.57 -4.86 -6.47
N ASP A 125 16.25 -4.78 -6.57
CA ASP A 125 15.61 -4.37 -7.81
C ASP A 125 15.89 -2.88 -8.09
N THR A 126 16.06 -2.54 -9.36
CA THR A 126 16.35 -1.18 -9.85
C THR A 126 15.22 -0.60 -10.71
N GLN A 127 14.11 -1.33 -10.87
CA GLN A 127 12.93 -0.84 -11.55
C GLN A 127 12.44 0.48 -10.96
N VAL A 128 11.88 1.31 -11.84
CA VAL A 128 11.19 2.54 -11.48
C VAL A 128 9.80 2.42 -12.04
N PHE A 129 8.80 2.49 -11.16
CA PHE A 129 7.40 2.48 -11.56
C PHE A 129 6.89 3.92 -11.68
N GLU A 130 6.21 4.22 -12.78
CA GLU A 130 5.41 5.44 -12.93
C GLU A 130 3.98 5.14 -12.42
N VAL A 131 3.51 5.96 -11.48
CA VAL A 131 2.17 5.81 -10.88
C VAL A 131 1.37 7.05 -11.25
N ARG A 132 0.29 6.85 -12.01
CA ARG A 132 -0.65 7.90 -12.41
C ARG A 132 -1.98 7.69 -11.70
N VAL A 133 -2.40 8.70 -10.93
CA VAL A 133 -3.66 8.67 -10.18
C VAL A 133 -4.60 9.72 -10.77
N TYR A 134 -5.69 9.25 -11.40
CA TYR A 134 -6.71 10.09 -11.98
C TYR A 134 -7.84 10.29 -10.97
N ALA A 135 -7.92 11.48 -10.37
CA ALA A 135 -9.04 11.88 -9.53
C ALA A 135 -10.10 12.59 -10.38
N MET A 136 -11.34 12.13 -10.27
CA MET A 136 -12.48 12.64 -11.02
C MET A 136 -13.67 12.82 -10.09
N TRP A 137 -14.55 13.76 -10.44
CA TRP A 137 -15.83 13.91 -9.77
C TRP A 137 -16.81 12.84 -10.23
N ASP A 138 -17.47 12.16 -9.30
CA ASP A 138 -18.60 11.27 -9.57
C ASP A 138 -19.91 11.98 -9.17
N ASP A 139 -20.67 12.41 -10.16
CA ASP A 139 -21.96 13.07 -9.96
C ASP A 139 -23.00 12.18 -9.27
N ALA A 140 -22.97 10.86 -9.47
CA ALA A 140 -23.93 9.96 -8.83
C ALA A 140 -23.64 9.80 -7.33
N ALA A 141 -22.36 9.77 -6.96
CA ALA A 141 -21.93 9.69 -5.57
C ALA A 141 -21.79 11.05 -4.87
N GLN A 142 -21.80 12.15 -5.64
CA GLN A 142 -21.47 13.50 -5.17
C GLN A 142 -20.12 13.51 -4.40
N ALA A 143 -19.12 12.81 -4.93
CA ALA A 143 -17.82 12.60 -4.30
C ALA A 143 -16.70 12.44 -5.33
N LEU A 144 -15.44 12.55 -4.89
CA LEU A 144 -14.29 12.20 -5.73
C LEU A 144 -14.13 10.67 -5.83
N ARG A 145 -13.75 10.19 -7.02
CA ARG A 145 -13.24 8.85 -7.26
C ARG A 145 -11.87 8.91 -7.90
N ALA A 146 -11.04 7.92 -7.61
CA ALA A 146 -9.70 7.82 -8.17
C ALA A 146 -9.50 6.52 -8.93
N THR A 147 -8.73 6.57 -10.02
CA THR A 147 -8.20 5.39 -10.72
C THR A 147 -6.68 5.44 -10.71
N VAL A 148 -6.05 4.34 -10.30
CA VAL A 148 -4.59 4.20 -10.31
C VAL A 148 -4.16 3.42 -11.54
N VAL A 149 -3.15 3.92 -12.24
CA VAL A 149 -2.45 3.21 -13.30
C VAL A 149 -0.98 3.14 -12.92
N VAL A 150 -0.44 1.93 -12.88
CA VAL A 150 0.98 1.68 -12.63
C VAL A 150 1.61 1.15 -13.92
N GLU A 151 2.73 1.74 -14.31
CA GLU A 151 3.54 1.30 -15.44
C GLU A 151 5.00 1.12 -15.00
N ASP A 152 5.64 0.06 -15.49
CA ASP A 152 7.07 -0.15 -15.29
C ASP A 152 7.92 0.69 -16.25
N SER A 153 9.24 0.53 -16.17
CA SER A 153 10.18 1.22 -17.07
C SER A 153 10.00 0.88 -18.55
N GLN A 154 9.30 -0.22 -18.88
CA GLN A 154 8.99 -0.67 -20.23
C GLN A 154 7.58 -0.26 -20.69
N ARG A 155 6.86 0.56 -19.89
CA ARG A 155 5.47 0.99 -20.15
C ARG A 155 4.48 -0.17 -20.14
N LEU A 156 4.81 -1.28 -19.47
CA LEU A 156 3.86 -2.36 -19.22
C LEU A 156 3.04 -2.04 -17.97
N LYS A 157 1.73 -2.22 -18.08
CA LYS A 157 0.80 -1.97 -16.98
C LYS A 157 0.78 -3.14 -16.00
N SER A 158 0.70 -2.81 -14.73
CA SER A 158 0.58 -3.77 -13.62
C SER A 158 -0.48 -3.31 -12.61
N ASP A 159 -0.93 -4.26 -11.77
CA ASP A 159 -1.85 -3.96 -10.67
C ASP A 159 -1.18 -3.23 -9.49
N GLY A 160 0.15 -3.13 -9.50
CA GLY A 160 0.96 -2.55 -8.44
C GLY A 160 2.44 -2.48 -8.78
N CYS A 161 3.23 -1.87 -7.89
CA CYS A 161 4.68 -1.81 -8.02
C CYS A 161 5.29 -3.12 -7.46
N VAL A 162 5.82 -3.99 -8.32
CA VAL A 162 6.38 -5.28 -7.89
C VAL A 162 7.89 -5.26 -8.04
N PHE A 163 8.61 -5.41 -6.93
CA PHE A 163 10.08 -5.41 -6.88
C PHE A 163 10.61 -6.81 -6.59
N SER A 164 11.52 -7.29 -7.44
CA SER A 164 12.14 -8.61 -7.37
C SER A 164 13.57 -8.55 -6.85
N ASN A 165 13.76 -9.08 -5.65
CA ASN A 165 15.06 -9.13 -4.98
C ASN A 165 15.63 -10.55 -5.01
N ALA A 166 16.95 -10.66 -4.96
CA ALA A 166 17.62 -11.96 -4.89
C ALA A 166 18.65 -11.98 -3.77
N TYR A 167 18.78 -13.13 -3.11
CA TYR A 167 19.85 -13.40 -2.17
C TYR A 167 20.72 -14.55 -2.68
N ASP A 168 22.03 -14.33 -2.68
CA ASP A 168 23.04 -15.36 -2.90
C ASP A 168 23.96 -15.43 -1.67
N ALA A 169 24.09 -16.62 -1.11
CA ALA A 169 24.89 -16.82 0.08
C ALA A 169 26.38 -16.62 -0.26
N PRO A 170 27.12 -15.79 0.48
CA PRO A 170 28.55 -15.62 0.21
C PRO A 170 29.26 -16.97 0.31
N SER A 171 29.97 -17.34 -0.75
CA SER A 171 30.71 -18.60 -0.80
C SER A 171 31.72 -18.63 0.36
N ARG A 172 31.61 -19.65 1.22
CA ARG A 172 32.62 -19.87 2.26
C ARG A 172 33.96 -20.09 1.55
N PRO A 173 35.05 -19.37 1.90
CA PRO A 173 36.37 -19.73 1.41
C PRO A 173 36.65 -21.17 1.85
N VAL A 174 36.75 -22.07 0.86
CA VAL A 174 37.21 -23.44 1.11
C VAL A 174 38.63 -23.30 1.63
N PRO A 175 38.96 -23.84 2.83
CA PRO A 175 40.34 -23.87 3.28
C PRO A 175 41.18 -24.60 2.22
N SER A 176 42.07 -23.89 1.52
CA SER A 176 43.10 -24.53 0.70
C SER A 176 44.03 -25.29 1.63
N GLY A 177 43.71 -26.56 1.89
CA GLY A 177 44.44 -27.35 2.87
C GLY A 177 44.00 -28.79 3.05
N GLU A 178 43.45 -29.45 2.02
CA GLU A 178 43.43 -30.92 2.00
C GLU A 178 44.13 -31.43 0.74
N THR A 179 45.40 -31.77 0.92
CA THR A 179 46.21 -32.56 -0.01
C THR A 179 45.51 -33.92 -0.23
N PRO A 180 45.32 -34.40 -1.48
CA PRO A 180 44.73 -35.71 -1.73
C PRO A 180 45.61 -36.84 -1.20
N SER A 181 45.24 -37.44 -0.07
CA SER A 181 45.83 -38.71 0.37
C SER A 181 45.24 -39.86 -0.43
N LYS A 182 45.86 -40.12 -1.59
CA LYS A 182 45.71 -41.34 -2.38
C LYS A 182 46.29 -42.53 -1.61
N PRO A 183 45.56 -43.64 -1.37
CA PRO A 183 46.18 -44.92 -1.02
C PRO A 183 46.29 -45.78 -2.27
N THR A 184 47.52 -46.10 -2.70
CA THR A 184 47.78 -47.20 -3.66
C THR A 184 49.02 -48.00 -3.24
N SER A 185 48.93 -49.32 -3.45
CA SER A 185 49.81 -50.46 -3.07
C SER A 185 49.54 -51.06 -1.68
N LYS A 186 49.35 -52.38 -1.49
CA LYS A 186 49.51 -53.58 -2.34
C LYS A 186 48.92 -54.78 -1.58
N THR A 187 48.21 -55.72 -2.23
CA THR A 187 47.75 -56.99 -1.63
C THR A 187 48.23 -58.19 -2.46
N THR A 188 48.83 -59.21 -1.82
CA THR A 188 48.53 -60.69 -1.92
C THR A 188 49.60 -61.52 -1.20
N PRO A 189 49.36 -62.78 -0.71
CA PRO A 189 48.47 -63.87 -1.23
C PRO A 189 47.36 -64.39 -0.26
N LYS A 190 46.14 -64.73 -0.75
CA LYS A 190 45.57 -66.09 -1.08
C LYS A 190 45.65 -67.11 0.09
N THR A 191 44.60 -67.79 0.61
CA THR A 191 43.42 -68.43 -0.01
C THR A 191 42.43 -68.97 1.07
N GLY A 192 41.11 -68.91 0.81
CA GLY A 192 40.03 -69.84 1.27
C GLY A 192 39.59 -69.77 2.75
N VAL A 193 38.30 -69.82 3.16
CA VAL A 193 37.05 -70.42 2.64
C VAL A 193 35.88 -69.70 3.34
N SER A 194 34.96 -69.03 2.62
CA SER A 194 33.58 -69.44 2.29
C SER A 194 32.60 -69.70 3.45
N SER A 195 31.60 -68.82 3.60
CA SER A 195 30.15 -69.06 3.77
C SER A 195 29.51 -67.67 4.06
N VAL A 196 28.46 -67.16 3.40
CA VAL A 196 27.19 -67.76 2.96
C VAL A 196 26.60 -66.93 1.78
N VAL A 197 26.37 -67.59 0.64
CA VAL A 197 25.21 -67.54 -0.29
C VAL A 197 24.83 -66.16 -0.90
N SER A 198 25.19 -65.86 -2.16
CA SER A 198 24.44 -66.10 -3.43
C SER A 198 22.97 -65.66 -3.37
N SER A 199 22.39 -64.88 -4.28
CA SER A 199 22.29 -65.21 -5.70
C SER A 199 21.59 -64.09 -6.49
N LEU A 200 22.09 -63.85 -7.71
CA LEU A 200 21.32 -63.74 -8.95
C LEU A 200 20.35 -62.55 -9.19
N ARG A 201 20.81 -61.70 -10.12
CA ARG A 201 20.14 -61.23 -11.36
C ARG A 201 19.09 -60.11 -11.28
N LEU A 202 19.40 -59.09 -12.09
CA LEU A 202 18.51 -58.06 -12.62
C LEU A 202 17.34 -58.68 -13.44
N PRO A 203 16.23 -57.95 -13.57
CA PRO A 203 15.65 -57.74 -14.90
C PRO A 203 15.53 -56.25 -15.24
N LYS A 204 15.64 -55.95 -16.54
CA LYS A 204 15.18 -54.71 -17.17
C LYS A 204 14.10 -55.08 -18.20
N THR A 205 12.91 -54.49 -18.06
CA THR A 205 11.87 -54.11 -19.07
C THR A 205 10.64 -53.71 -18.23
N GLY A 206 9.89 -52.63 -18.45
CA GLY A 206 9.45 -51.97 -19.67
C GLY A 206 7.91 -51.96 -19.66
N ASP A 207 7.32 -50.77 -19.71
CA ASP A 207 5.91 -50.40 -20.01
C ASP A 207 4.77 -50.45 -18.97
N ALA A 208 4.26 -49.23 -18.72
CA ALA A 208 2.88 -48.75 -18.65
C ALA A 208 1.74 -49.62 -18.08
N SER A 209 1.18 -49.16 -16.95
CA SER A 209 -0.26 -49.12 -16.66
C SER A 209 -0.48 -48.23 -15.43
N SER A 210 -1.02 -47.03 -15.60
CA SER A 210 -2.44 -46.72 -15.45
C SER A 210 -2.89 -46.44 -14.00
N SER A 211 -3.58 -45.31 -13.89
CA SER A 211 -4.62 -44.94 -12.94
C SER A 211 -4.27 -44.69 -11.45
N ALA A 212 -4.28 -43.40 -11.13
CA ALA A 212 -5.27 -42.78 -10.26
C ALA A 212 -5.22 -43.06 -8.75
N TRP A 213 -4.83 -42.04 -7.99
CA TRP A 213 -5.63 -41.46 -6.90
C TRP A 213 -5.58 -39.94 -7.10
N VAL A 214 -6.44 -39.40 -7.98
CA VAL A 214 -7.75 -38.84 -7.61
C VAL A 214 -7.55 -37.49 -6.94
N GLY A 215 -7.49 -36.46 -7.79
CA GLY A 215 -7.96 -35.14 -7.43
C GLY A 215 -9.47 -35.22 -7.16
N ILE A 216 -9.89 -34.65 -6.03
CA ILE A 216 -11.28 -34.31 -5.75
C ILE A 216 -11.30 -32.82 -5.48
N GLY A 217 -12.02 -32.09 -6.35
CA GLY A 217 -12.33 -30.69 -6.07
C GLY A 217 -12.56 -29.77 -7.27
N LEU A 218 -12.78 -30.25 -8.50
CA LEU A 218 -13.35 -29.39 -9.56
C LEU A 218 -14.81 -29.80 -9.79
N LEU A 219 -15.70 -29.30 -8.94
CA LEU A 219 -17.11 -29.23 -9.29
C LEU A 219 -17.30 -27.97 -10.13
N ALA A 220 -17.29 -28.15 -11.44
CA ALA A 220 -17.71 -27.12 -12.38
C ALA A 220 -19.21 -26.86 -12.21
N LEU A 221 -19.58 -25.75 -11.56
CA LEU A 221 -20.90 -25.14 -11.76
C LEU A 221 -20.86 -24.30 -13.04
N ALA A 222 -20.99 -24.96 -14.17
CA ALA A 222 -21.50 -24.33 -15.38
C ALA A 222 -23.04 -24.29 -15.28
N ALA A 223 -23.56 -23.29 -14.57
CA ALA A 223 -25.00 -22.99 -14.57
C ALA A 223 -25.30 -21.50 -14.30
N ILE A 224 -24.53 -20.56 -14.87
CA ILE A 224 -24.99 -19.18 -15.07
C ILE A 224 -24.57 -18.70 -16.47
N ALA A 225 -24.95 -19.47 -17.49
CA ALA A 225 -24.91 -19.02 -18.89
C ALA A 225 -26.19 -19.40 -19.66
N VAL A 226 -27.30 -19.63 -18.95
CA VAL A 226 -28.66 -19.72 -19.54
C VAL A 226 -29.54 -18.53 -19.09
N GLY A 227 -29.10 -17.73 -18.11
CA GLY A 227 -29.88 -16.61 -17.56
C GLY A 227 -29.75 -15.25 -18.26
N MET A 228 -28.69 -15.00 -19.04
CA MET A 228 -28.43 -13.69 -19.65
C MET A 228 -28.77 -13.56 -21.14
N VAL A 229 -29.24 -14.65 -21.77
CA VAL A 229 -29.72 -14.60 -23.17
C VAL A 229 -31.26 -14.63 -23.27
N LEU A 230 -31.98 -14.86 -22.17
CA LEU A 230 -33.46 -14.74 -22.14
C LEU A 230 -34.00 -13.44 -21.53
N ARG A 231 -33.14 -12.56 -20.99
CA ARG A 231 -33.59 -11.23 -20.52
C ARG A 231 -33.47 -10.12 -21.57
N ARG A 232 -32.85 -10.38 -22.72
CA ARG A 232 -32.82 -9.46 -23.87
C ARG A 232 -33.93 -9.68 -24.89
N CYS A 233 -34.80 -10.66 -24.70
CA CYS A 233 -35.98 -10.88 -25.56
C CYS A 233 -37.32 -10.58 -24.87
N ARG A 234 -37.33 -9.90 -23.72
CA ARG A 234 -38.58 -9.54 -23.03
C ARG A 234 -38.62 -8.09 -22.58
N GLY A 235 -38.19 -7.21 -23.48
CA GLY A 235 -38.26 -5.77 -23.31
C GLY A 235 -38.19 -5.05 -24.65
N ASP A 236 -38.86 -5.58 -25.68
CA ASP A 236 -39.27 -4.75 -26.81
C ASP A 236 -40.44 -5.40 -27.56
N GLY A 237 -41.49 -4.61 -27.82
CA GLY A 237 -42.74 -5.00 -28.49
C GLY A 237 -43.87 -5.39 -27.53
N GLY A 238 -45.00 -4.68 -27.44
CA GLY A 238 -45.48 -3.57 -28.23
C GLY A 238 -46.83 -3.09 -27.70
N GLU A 239 -47.09 -1.82 -28.02
CA GLU A 239 -48.34 -1.08 -28.02
C GLU A 239 -49.54 -1.90 -28.57
N VAL A 240 -50.62 -2.01 -27.78
CA VAL A 240 -52.01 -1.56 -28.06
C VAL A 240 -52.85 -1.65 -26.79
#